data_AF-A0A0D1ZAV7-F1
#
_entry.id   AF-A0A0D1ZAV7-F1
#
_cell.length_a   1.000
_cell.length_b   1.000
_cell.length_c   1.000
_cell.angle_alpha   90.00
_cell.angle_beta   90.00
_cell.angle_gamma   90.00
#
_symmetry.space_group_name_H-M   'P 1'
#
loop_
_entity.id
_entity.type
_entity.pdbx_description
1 polymer ?
#
loop_
_entity_poly.entity_id
_entity_poly.type
_entity_poly.pdbx_seq_one_letter_code
_entity_poly.pdbx_strand_id
1 'polypeptide(L)'
;MSSTLSRTNAVNDDNSYTMTLQSGNSDSLSCFFPLPREILLIIYNRLTHSELGSLRATCKAATEIVDLETDIKRAHSRRKASLLAEEKADYALRQRKFANYSRWARPNPNEYRTYYSSDTISNLHKNYITRAERLNCYSCLTTLPRECFGDKQITGSKSLGHKDARLRFCMACGLKKGFYLPGTVFKMAMKSCVVCKGCNSIQRGDPFHRAKGVCSPECLDKIQLADMVAGARNSTPIKPTNIQGPNRHDACGLAMTRANRCLRCWGIDHTERPADGTSGTRLCRNCEEDRDVEAL
;
A
#
# COMPACT_ATOMS: atom_id res chain seq x y z
N MET A 1 -60.14 32.62 -8.71
CA MET A 1 -61.50 32.08 -8.97
C MET A 1 -61.48 30.61 -8.63
N SER A 2 -62.41 30.23 -7.76
CA SER A 2 -62.55 28.96 -7.08
C SER A 2 -62.84 27.78 -8.01
N SER A 3 -62.37 26.59 -7.65
CA SER A 3 -63.17 25.36 -7.80
C SER A 3 -62.64 24.24 -6.90
N THR A 4 -63.32 24.12 -5.77
CA THR A 4 -63.42 22.95 -4.91
C THR A 4 -64.07 21.80 -5.67
N LEU A 5 -63.54 20.58 -5.53
CA LEU A 5 -64.31 19.35 -5.76
C LEU A 5 -63.92 18.30 -4.73
N SER A 6 -64.80 18.16 -3.74
CA SER A 6 -64.86 17.05 -2.80
C SER A 6 -65.28 15.77 -3.52
N ARG A 7 -64.68 14.64 -3.16
CA ARG A 7 -65.33 13.33 -3.32
C ARG A 7 -64.93 12.43 -2.15
N THR A 8 -65.89 12.28 -1.25
CA THR A 8 -65.98 11.21 -0.27
C THR A 8 -66.28 9.89 -0.98
N ASN A 9 -65.67 8.80 -0.54
CA ASN A 9 -66.32 7.50 -0.43
C ASN A 9 -65.61 6.69 0.67
N ALA A 10 -66.41 6.32 1.66
CA ALA A 10 -66.08 5.37 2.70
C ALA A 10 -66.32 3.93 2.19
N VAL A 11 -65.73 2.97 2.91
CA VAL A 11 -66.27 1.67 3.35
C VAL A 11 -65.21 0.56 3.24
N ASN A 12 -64.80 0.13 4.44
CA ASN A 12 -64.42 -1.20 4.93
C ASN A 12 -63.34 -2.03 4.21
N ASP A 13 -62.30 -2.41 4.96
CA ASP A 13 -62.30 -3.74 5.58
C ASP A 13 -61.20 -3.85 6.64
N ASP A 14 -61.63 -4.25 7.83
CA ASP A 14 -60.81 -4.63 8.98
C ASP A 14 -59.96 -5.85 8.63
N ASN A 15 -58.66 -5.64 8.42
CA ASN A 15 -57.67 -6.71 8.47
C ASN A 15 -56.77 -6.47 9.68
N SER A 16 -57.28 -6.83 10.85
CA SER A 16 -56.51 -6.92 12.09
C SER A 16 -55.60 -8.15 12.01
N TYR A 17 -54.43 -7.98 11.38
CA TYR A 17 -53.38 -8.98 11.39
C TYR A 17 -52.73 -8.99 12.79
N THR A 18 -53.30 -9.80 13.68
CA THR A 18 -52.70 -10.12 14.97
C THR A 18 -51.50 -11.02 14.74
N MET A 19 -50.32 -10.40 14.62
CA MET A 19 -49.04 -11.12 14.73
C MET A 19 -48.86 -11.54 16.18
N THR A 20 -49.25 -12.78 16.48
CA THR A 20 -48.87 -13.47 17.71
C THR A 20 -47.36 -13.73 17.67
N LEU A 21 -46.60 -12.80 18.25
CA LEU A 21 -45.20 -13.00 18.64
C LEU A 21 -45.16 -14.13 19.68
N GLN A 22 -44.80 -15.33 19.23
CA GLN A 22 -44.39 -16.40 20.13
C GLN A 22 -43.08 -15.97 20.80
N SER A 23 -43.21 -15.55 22.05
CA SER A 23 -42.11 -15.33 23.00
C SER A 23 -41.45 -16.66 23.34
N GLY A 24 -40.57 -17.10 22.44
CA GLY A 24 -39.60 -18.15 22.72
C GLY A 24 -38.50 -17.60 23.62
N ASN A 25 -38.60 -17.91 24.92
CA ASN A 25 -37.61 -17.67 25.96
C ASN A 25 -36.16 -17.94 25.47
N SER A 26 -35.45 -16.86 25.15
CA SER A 26 -33.97 -16.77 25.11
C SER A 26 -33.50 -15.34 25.42
N ASP A 27 -34.24 -14.63 26.28
CA ASP A 27 -34.08 -13.23 26.65
C ASP A 27 -32.94 -12.94 27.65
N SER A 28 -31.73 -13.41 27.40
CA SER A 28 -30.59 -12.99 28.24
C SER A 28 -29.25 -12.81 27.53
N LEU A 29 -29.26 -12.58 26.22
CA LEU A 29 -28.15 -11.90 25.54
C LEU A 29 -28.58 -10.46 25.19
N SER A 30 -28.65 -9.65 26.24
CA SER A 30 -28.11 -8.27 26.26
C SER A 30 -28.29 -7.48 24.96
N CYS A 31 -29.48 -6.91 24.82
CA CYS A 31 -29.88 -6.00 23.75
C CYS A 31 -29.08 -4.68 23.79
N PHE A 32 -27.81 -4.71 23.39
CA PHE A 32 -26.97 -3.51 23.33
C PHE A 32 -27.41 -2.58 22.18
N PHE A 33 -28.14 -3.13 21.19
CA PHE A 33 -28.80 -2.36 20.13
C PHE A 33 -30.20 -2.94 19.88
N PRO A 34 -31.28 -2.33 20.42
CA PRO A 34 -32.66 -2.69 20.07
C PRO A 34 -33.01 -2.19 18.66
N LEU A 35 -32.20 -2.56 17.68
CA LEU A 35 -32.36 -2.18 16.29
C LEU A 35 -32.67 -3.43 15.46
N PRO A 36 -33.66 -3.37 14.55
CA PRO A 36 -33.88 -4.42 13.57
C PRO A 36 -32.59 -4.74 12.81
N ARG A 37 -32.40 -6.02 12.46
CA ARG A 37 -31.18 -6.52 11.80
C ARG A 37 -30.88 -5.75 10.51
N GLU A 38 -31.90 -5.33 9.80
CA GLU A 38 -31.82 -4.56 8.56
C GLU A 38 -31.17 -3.20 8.80
N ILE A 39 -31.52 -2.52 9.90
CA ILE A 39 -30.94 -1.23 10.28
C ILE A 39 -29.47 -1.41 10.68
N LEU A 40 -29.16 -2.46 11.44
CA LEU A 40 -27.78 -2.79 11.80
C LEU A 40 -26.92 -3.04 10.55
N LEU A 41 -27.44 -3.79 9.57
CA LEU A 41 -26.75 -4.01 8.29
C LEU A 41 -26.52 -2.70 7.53
N ILE A 42 -27.47 -1.76 7.55
CA ILE A 42 -27.28 -0.44 6.93
C ILE A 42 -26.14 0.32 7.63
N ILE A 43 -26.13 0.33 8.98
CA ILE A 43 -25.09 0.99 9.77
C ILE A 43 -23.72 0.36 9.47
N TYR A 44 -23.59 -0.97 9.53
CA TYR A 44 -22.33 -1.68 9.30
C TYR A 44 -21.82 -1.52 7.87
N ASN A 45 -22.72 -1.39 6.90
CA ASN A 45 -22.33 -1.10 5.52
C ASN A 45 -21.71 0.29 5.33
N ARG A 46 -21.94 1.22 6.27
CA ARG A 46 -21.33 2.56 6.26
C ARG A 46 -20.01 2.62 7.04
N LEU A 47 -19.76 1.69 7.94
CA LEU A 47 -18.53 1.65 8.73
C LEU A 47 -17.33 1.16 7.90
N THR A 48 -16.19 1.79 8.14
CA THR A 48 -14.89 1.37 7.61
C THR A 48 -14.40 0.09 8.29
N HIS A 49 -13.41 -0.56 7.68
CA HIS A 49 -12.77 -1.74 8.26
C HIS A 49 -12.22 -1.50 9.69
N SER A 50 -11.60 -0.35 9.94
CA SER A 50 -11.07 -0.02 11.27
C SER A 50 -12.18 0.24 12.29
N GLU A 51 -13.26 0.89 11.88
CA GLU A 51 -14.40 1.17 12.76
C GLU A 51 -15.14 -0.11 13.11
N LEU A 52 -15.36 -1.02 12.17
CA LEU A 52 -15.96 -2.33 12.45
C LEU A 52 -15.09 -3.15 13.41
N GLY A 53 -13.77 -3.14 13.23
CA GLY A 53 -12.85 -3.79 14.16
C GLY A 53 -12.93 -3.19 15.57
N SER A 54 -13.03 -1.86 15.66
CA SER A 54 -13.16 -1.15 16.95
C SER A 54 -14.51 -1.42 17.61
N LEU A 55 -15.60 -1.41 16.83
CA LEU A 55 -16.95 -1.75 17.27
C LEU A 55 -16.99 -3.18 17.81
N ARG A 56 -16.40 -4.14 17.09
CA ARG A 56 -16.33 -5.53 17.54
C ARG A 56 -15.64 -5.65 18.89
N ALA A 57 -14.62 -4.83 19.14
CA ALA A 57 -13.83 -4.86 20.38
C ALA A 57 -14.52 -4.20 21.60
N THR A 58 -15.67 -3.53 21.44
CA THR A 58 -16.31 -2.81 22.56
C THR A 58 -17.02 -3.74 23.54
N CYS A 59 -17.75 -4.74 23.05
CA CYS A 59 -18.51 -5.66 23.90
C CYS A 59 -18.77 -7.02 23.22
N LYS A 60 -19.20 -8.01 24.03
CA LYS A 60 -19.51 -9.37 23.57
C LYS A 60 -20.64 -9.39 22.53
N ALA A 61 -21.70 -8.60 22.74
CA ALA A 61 -22.79 -8.51 21.79
C ALA A 61 -22.33 -7.99 20.41
N ALA A 62 -21.48 -6.96 20.37
CA ALA A 62 -20.90 -6.47 19.12
C ALA A 62 -19.98 -7.52 18.45
N THR A 63 -19.30 -8.35 19.25
CA THR A 63 -18.49 -9.48 18.76
C THR A 63 -19.35 -10.55 18.08
N GLU A 64 -20.53 -10.83 18.62
CA GLU A 64 -21.47 -11.82 18.07
C GLU A 64 -22.16 -11.30 16.81
N ILE A 65 -22.49 -10.01 16.78
CA ILE A 65 -23.21 -9.40 15.65
C ILE A 65 -22.30 -9.13 14.45
N VAL A 66 -21.09 -8.59 14.67
CA VAL A 66 -20.18 -8.21 13.57
C VAL A 66 -19.29 -9.38 13.24
N ASP A 67 -19.63 -10.21 12.26
CA ASP A 67 -18.88 -11.43 11.98
C ASP A 67 -17.50 -11.17 11.33
N LEU A 68 -16.47 -11.87 11.82
CA LEU A 68 -15.09 -11.70 11.32
C LEU A 68 -14.95 -12.17 9.88
N GLU A 69 -15.58 -13.28 9.53
CA GLU A 69 -15.38 -13.95 8.26
C GLU A 69 -16.14 -13.23 7.14
N THR A 70 -17.34 -12.75 7.42
CA THR A 70 -18.23 -12.13 6.43
C THR A 70 -18.11 -10.61 6.44
N ASP A 71 -18.34 -9.94 7.58
CA ASP A 71 -18.45 -8.48 7.62
C ASP A 71 -17.08 -7.80 7.55
N ILE A 72 -16.12 -8.24 8.37
CA ILE A 72 -14.77 -7.65 8.39
C ILE A 72 -14.03 -7.91 7.08
N LYS A 73 -14.06 -9.15 6.55
CA LYS A 73 -13.43 -9.44 5.25
C LYS A 73 -14.10 -8.70 4.09
N ARG A 74 -15.43 -8.54 4.11
CA ARG A 74 -16.15 -7.74 3.11
C ARG A 74 -15.76 -6.28 3.19
N ALA A 75 -15.74 -5.68 4.39
CA ALA A 75 -15.30 -4.30 4.59
C ALA A 75 -13.84 -4.09 4.17
N HIS A 76 -12.95 -5.03 4.51
CA HIS A 76 -11.57 -5.05 4.06
C HIS A 76 -11.46 -5.06 2.53
N SER A 77 -12.21 -5.95 1.87
CA SER A 77 -12.20 -6.10 0.42
C SER A 77 -12.77 -4.86 -0.29
N ARG A 78 -13.88 -4.29 0.21
CA ARG A 78 -14.45 -3.03 -0.30
C ARG A 78 -13.44 -1.88 -0.20
N ARG A 79 -12.81 -1.71 0.97
CA ARG A 79 -11.83 -0.63 1.15
C ARG A 79 -10.59 -0.84 0.29
N LYS A 80 -10.10 -2.07 0.17
CA LYS A 80 -8.99 -2.41 -0.74
C LYS A 80 -9.34 -2.07 -2.19
N ALA A 81 -10.54 -2.39 -2.64
CA ALA A 81 -11.02 -2.07 -3.97
C ALA A 81 -11.11 -0.54 -4.20
N SER A 82 -11.63 0.23 -3.23
CA SER A 82 -11.67 1.70 -3.34
C SER A 82 -10.26 2.29 -3.42
N LEU A 83 -9.31 1.83 -2.60
CA LEU A 83 -7.93 2.30 -2.67
C LEU A 83 -7.26 2.00 -4.02
N LEU A 84 -7.55 0.85 -4.64
CA LEU A 84 -7.05 0.53 -5.98
C LEU A 84 -7.67 1.44 -7.06
N ALA A 85 -8.98 1.73 -6.95
CA ALA A 85 -9.66 2.65 -7.86
C ALA A 85 -9.12 4.08 -7.74
N GLU A 86 -8.95 4.57 -6.50
CA GLU A 86 -8.34 5.88 -6.20
C GLU A 86 -6.92 5.98 -6.77
N GLU A 87 -6.08 4.95 -6.59
CA GLU A 87 -4.72 4.94 -7.13
C GLU A 87 -4.69 4.93 -8.67
N LYS A 88 -5.60 4.18 -9.31
CA LYS A 88 -5.74 4.17 -10.77
C LYS A 88 -6.16 5.54 -11.30
N ALA A 89 -7.09 6.21 -10.63
CA ALA A 89 -7.54 7.55 -10.99
C ALA A 89 -6.42 8.59 -10.84
N ASP A 90 -5.67 8.54 -9.75
CA ASP A 90 -4.49 9.40 -9.52
C ASP A 90 -3.40 9.17 -10.59
N TYR A 91 -3.12 7.91 -10.92
CA TYR A 91 -2.18 7.58 -11.98
C TYR A 91 -2.61 8.15 -13.34
N ALA A 92 -3.89 8.00 -13.71
CA ALA A 92 -4.42 8.56 -14.95
C ALA A 92 -4.35 10.09 -14.98
N LEU A 93 -4.57 10.75 -13.85
CA LEU A 93 -4.40 12.20 -13.72
C LEU A 93 -2.93 12.61 -13.94
N ARG A 94 -1.98 11.89 -13.32
CA ARG A 94 -0.54 12.12 -13.52
C ARG A 94 -0.12 11.93 -14.97
N GLN A 95 -0.65 10.91 -15.66
CA GLN A 95 -0.40 10.70 -17.09
C GLN A 95 -0.92 11.85 -17.95
N ARG A 96 -2.12 12.39 -17.67
CA ARG A 96 -2.63 13.59 -18.36
C ARG A 96 -1.75 14.82 -18.11
N LYS A 97 -1.34 15.05 -16.86
CA LYS A 97 -0.40 16.14 -16.53
C LYS A 97 0.90 15.98 -17.32
N PHE A 98 1.47 14.77 -17.30
CA PHE A 98 2.70 14.46 -18.04
C PHE A 98 2.57 14.73 -19.55
N ALA A 99 1.47 14.30 -20.18
CA ALA A 99 1.21 14.57 -21.59
C ALA A 99 1.10 16.08 -21.89
N ASN A 100 0.39 16.83 -21.04
CA ASN A 100 0.27 18.29 -21.17
C ASN A 100 1.63 19.00 -21.04
N TYR A 101 2.43 18.61 -20.05
CA TYR A 101 3.79 19.15 -19.87
C TYR A 101 4.70 18.79 -21.05
N SER A 102 4.63 17.56 -21.54
CA SER A 102 5.40 17.10 -22.70
C SER A 102 5.05 17.90 -23.96
N ARG A 103 3.76 18.22 -24.15
CA ARG A 103 3.29 19.07 -25.26
C ARG A 103 3.83 20.49 -25.15
N TRP A 104 3.85 21.07 -23.95
CA TRP A 104 4.41 22.42 -23.71
C TRP A 104 5.93 22.49 -23.86
N ALA A 105 6.64 21.39 -23.60
CA ALA A 105 8.10 21.35 -23.71
C ALA A 105 8.60 21.24 -25.15
N ARG A 106 7.82 20.68 -26.08
CA ARG A 106 8.22 20.47 -27.49
C ARG A 106 8.54 21.76 -28.27
N PRO A 107 7.77 22.87 -28.16
CA PRO A 107 8.04 24.11 -28.88
C PRO A 107 9.21 24.93 -28.33
N ASN A 108 9.66 24.64 -27.12
CA ASN A 108 10.82 25.29 -26.49
C ASN A 108 11.92 24.25 -26.19
N PRO A 109 12.48 23.58 -27.21
CA PRO A 109 13.62 22.70 -27.01
C PRO A 109 14.80 23.61 -26.61
N ASN A 110 15.17 23.63 -25.33
CA ASN A 110 16.40 24.33 -24.94
C ASN A 110 17.56 23.69 -25.73
N GLU A 111 18.15 24.45 -26.64
CA GLU A 111 19.22 24.09 -27.59
C GLU A 111 20.46 23.45 -26.94
N TYR A 112 20.62 23.53 -25.60
CA TYR A 112 21.78 23.03 -24.86
C TYR A 112 21.52 21.73 -24.07
N ARG A 113 20.38 21.06 -24.27
CA ARG A 113 20.02 19.84 -23.52
C ARG A 113 20.61 18.57 -24.14
N THR A 114 21.77 18.15 -23.65
CA THR A 114 22.28 16.80 -23.88
C THR A 114 21.85 15.86 -22.74
N TYR A 115 21.92 14.54 -22.96
CA TYR A 115 21.74 13.53 -21.89
C TYR A 115 22.66 13.79 -20.66
N TYR A 116 23.74 14.54 -20.86
CA TYR A 116 24.73 14.92 -19.86
C TYR A 116 24.45 16.27 -19.18
N SER A 117 23.52 17.10 -19.69
CA SER A 117 23.17 18.31 -18.97
C SER A 117 22.36 17.92 -17.73
N SER A 118 22.87 18.29 -16.56
CA SER A 118 22.20 18.12 -15.26
C SER A 118 20.96 19.00 -15.11
N ASP A 119 20.36 19.42 -16.23
CA ASP A 119 19.22 20.31 -16.25
C ASP A 119 18.02 19.66 -15.59
N THR A 120 17.46 20.40 -14.66
CA THR A 120 16.36 20.05 -13.77
C THR A 120 15.09 19.64 -14.52
N ILE A 121 15.00 19.89 -15.83
CA ILE A 121 13.85 19.52 -16.66
C ILE A 121 13.88 18.03 -17.07
N SER A 122 15.05 17.45 -17.31
CA SER A 122 15.25 15.98 -17.41
C SER A 122 14.89 15.28 -16.09
N ASN A 123 15.05 16.00 -14.97
CA ASN A 123 14.66 15.58 -13.62
C ASN A 123 13.21 15.95 -13.23
N LEU A 124 12.50 16.76 -14.02
CA LEU A 124 11.08 17.09 -13.81
C LEU A 124 10.22 15.82 -13.89
N HIS A 125 10.61 14.94 -14.80
CA HIS A 125 10.05 13.60 -15.00
C HIS A 125 10.39 12.65 -13.84
N LYS A 126 11.49 12.91 -13.13
CA LYS A 126 12.05 12.03 -12.10
C LYS A 126 11.50 12.32 -10.69
N ASN A 127 10.95 13.51 -10.41
CA ASN A 127 10.59 13.86 -9.03
C ASN A 127 9.31 14.66 -8.76
N TYR A 128 8.78 15.47 -9.68
CA TYR A 128 7.67 16.39 -9.31
C TYR A 128 6.33 16.08 -9.98
N ILE A 129 6.29 15.82 -11.29
CA ILE A 129 5.00 15.69 -12.01
C ILE A 129 4.40 14.28 -11.86
N THR A 130 5.25 13.26 -11.86
CA THR A 130 4.85 11.84 -11.90
C THR A 130 4.90 11.17 -10.53
N ARG A 131 5.48 11.85 -9.52
CA ARG A 131 5.66 11.30 -8.18
C ARG A 131 4.38 11.43 -7.37
N ALA A 132 3.85 10.31 -6.89
CA ALA A 132 2.76 10.34 -5.92
C ALA A 132 3.29 10.81 -4.55
N GLU A 133 2.67 11.86 -4.00
CA GLU A 133 2.97 12.40 -2.67
C GLU A 133 2.48 11.48 -1.55
N ARG A 134 1.37 10.79 -1.81
CA ARG A 134 0.75 9.83 -0.90
C ARG A 134 0.63 8.48 -1.60
N LEU A 135 0.77 7.41 -0.83
CA LEU A 135 0.71 6.04 -1.32
C LEU A 135 -0.23 5.21 -0.45
N ASN A 136 -0.89 4.24 -1.06
CA ASN A 136 -1.76 3.32 -0.36
C ASN A 136 -0.97 2.17 0.26
N CYS A 137 -1.22 1.87 1.54
CA CYS A 137 -0.77 0.66 2.21
C CYS A 137 -1.89 -0.37 2.19
N TYR A 138 -1.67 -1.49 1.49
CA TYR A 138 -2.69 -2.54 1.37
C TYR A 138 -2.72 -3.52 2.56
N SER A 139 -1.83 -3.33 3.54
CA SER A 139 -1.84 -4.11 4.78
C SER A 139 -2.66 -3.46 5.89
N CYS A 140 -2.65 -2.13 6.01
CA CYS A 140 -3.50 -1.41 6.96
C CYS A 140 -4.64 -0.61 6.30
N LEU A 141 -4.75 -0.67 4.98
CA LEU A 141 -5.80 -0.02 4.19
C LEU A 141 -5.89 1.51 4.38
N THR A 142 -4.73 2.14 4.55
CA THR A 142 -4.62 3.61 4.70
C THR A 142 -3.77 4.22 3.61
N THR A 143 -4.12 5.45 3.24
CA THR A 143 -3.34 6.30 2.35
C THR A 143 -2.42 7.16 3.19
N LEU A 144 -1.11 6.93 3.10
CA LEU A 144 -0.10 7.57 3.94
C LEU A 144 0.85 8.42 3.09
N PRO A 145 1.53 9.40 3.68
CA PRO A 145 2.63 10.09 3.01
C PRO A 145 3.69 9.12 2.50
N ARG A 146 4.33 9.46 1.37
CA ARG A 146 5.30 8.61 0.69
C ARG A 146 6.49 8.22 1.59
N GLU A 147 6.91 9.10 2.49
CA GLU A 147 7.96 8.89 3.47
C GLU A 147 7.66 7.78 4.48
N CYS A 148 6.40 7.36 4.62
CA CYS A 148 6.01 6.22 5.45
C CYS A 148 6.32 4.85 4.80
N PHE A 149 6.90 4.84 3.60
CA PHE A 149 7.20 3.65 2.81
C PHE A 149 8.70 3.56 2.54
N GLY A 150 9.26 2.36 2.58
CA GLY A 150 10.67 2.13 2.23
C GLY A 150 10.94 2.32 0.73
N ASP A 151 12.19 2.59 0.35
CA ASP A 151 12.58 2.91 -1.03
C ASP A 151 12.06 1.88 -2.06
N LYS A 152 12.17 0.57 -1.75
CA LYS A 152 11.65 -0.52 -2.60
C LYS A 152 10.12 -0.51 -2.79
N GLN A 153 9.37 0.12 -1.89
CA GLN A 153 7.91 0.23 -1.95
C GLN A 153 7.44 1.47 -2.73
N ILE A 154 8.35 2.43 -2.94
CA ILE A 154 8.07 3.73 -3.57
C ILE A 154 8.71 3.87 -4.97
N THR A 155 9.38 2.85 -5.49
CA THR A 155 10.05 2.90 -6.80
C THR A 155 9.44 1.95 -7.82
N GLY A 156 9.65 2.26 -9.11
CA GLY A 156 9.28 1.41 -10.25
C GLY A 156 7.78 1.16 -10.37
N SER A 157 7.42 -0.05 -10.78
CA SER A 157 6.04 -0.51 -11.01
C SER A 157 5.13 -0.28 -9.81
N LYS A 158 5.69 -0.41 -8.59
CA LYS A 158 4.95 -0.17 -7.36
C LYS A 158 4.49 1.27 -7.26
N SER A 159 5.34 2.28 -7.45
CA SER A 159 4.96 3.70 -7.32
C SER A 159 4.02 4.25 -8.39
N LEU A 160 3.96 3.56 -9.51
CA LEU A 160 3.19 3.97 -10.68
C LEU A 160 1.79 3.35 -10.69
N GLY A 161 1.39 2.58 -9.66
CA GLY A 161 0.05 2.00 -9.62
C GLY A 161 -0.15 0.79 -10.55
N HIS A 162 0.93 0.15 -11.02
CA HIS A 162 0.83 -1.07 -11.86
C HIS A 162 0.48 -2.31 -11.03
N LYS A 163 0.58 -3.50 -11.65
CA LYS A 163 0.28 -4.82 -11.07
C LYS A 163 0.88 -5.08 -9.67
N ASP A 164 2.02 -4.45 -9.36
CA ASP A 164 2.74 -4.62 -8.09
C ASP A 164 2.31 -3.62 -7.01
N ALA A 165 1.54 -2.58 -7.35
CA ALA A 165 1.12 -1.57 -6.38
C ALA A 165 0.30 -2.18 -5.24
N ARG A 166 -0.53 -3.19 -5.56
CA ARG A 166 -1.30 -3.98 -4.57
C ARG A 166 -0.45 -4.71 -3.53
N LEU A 167 0.87 -4.85 -3.76
CA LEU A 167 1.82 -5.47 -2.83
C LEU A 167 2.47 -4.44 -1.89
N ARG A 168 2.11 -3.15 -2.00
CA ARG A 168 2.70 -2.09 -1.19
C ARG A 168 2.23 -2.17 0.26
N PHE A 169 3.17 -1.99 1.18
CA PHE A 169 2.91 -1.84 2.61
C PHE A 169 3.77 -0.72 3.20
N CYS A 170 3.24 -0.03 4.21
CA CYS A 170 3.99 0.98 4.95
C CYS A 170 5.01 0.33 5.89
N MET A 171 5.97 1.12 6.34
CA MET A 171 7.02 0.65 7.25
C MET A 171 6.48 0.01 8.52
N ALA A 172 5.48 0.62 9.15
CA ALA A 172 4.86 0.09 10.37
C ALA A 172 4.26 -1.30 10.15
N CYS A 173 3.52 -1.49 9.04
CA CYS A 173 3.02 -2.81 8.66
C CYS A 173 4.15 -3.79 8.34
N GLY A 174 5.22 -3.33 7.70
CA GLY A 174 6.35 -4.17 7.38
C GLY A 174 7.11 -4.66 8.61
N LEU A 175 7.25 -3.81 9.64
CA LEU A 175 7.81 -4.18 10.94
C LEU A 175 6.94 -5.23 11.64
N LYS A 176 5.63 -4.98 11.75
CA LYS A 176 4.68 -5.91 12.37
C LYS A 176 4.68 -7.28 11.67
N LYS A 177 4.90 -7.31 10.35
CA LYS A 177 4.99 -8.54 9.55
C LYS A 177 6.38 -9.19 9.54
N GLY A 178 7.38 -8.60 10.19
CA GLY A 178 8.74 -9.13 10.22
C GLY A 178 9.53 -9.00 8.91
N PHE A 179 9.07 -8.16 7.97
CA PHE A 179 9.84 -7.92 6.73
C PHE A 179 11.13 -7.13 6.96
N TYR A 180 11.21 -6.41 8.07
CA TYR A 180 12.41 -5.68 8.48
C TYR A 180 12.95 -6.32 9.76
N LEU A 181 14.09 -7.00 9.66
CA LEU A 181 14.71 -7.67 10.79
C LEU A 181 15.34 -6.65 11.77
N PRO A 182 15.19 -6.82 13.09
CA PRO A 182 15.86 -5.98 14.08
C PRO A 182 17.39 -5.94 13.87
N GLY A 183 17.96 -4.74 13.98
CA GLY A 183 19.37 -4.46 13.72
C GLY A 183 19.72 -4.13 12.27
N THR A 184 18.78 -4.30 11.34
CA THR A 184 19.03 -3.99 9.93
C THR A 184 19.14 -2.48 9.71
N VAL A 185 20.22 -2.05 9.07
CA VAL A 185 20.41 -0.67 8.62
C VAL A 185 20.01 -0.58 7.15
N PHE A 186 19.20 0.42 6.79
CA PHE A 186 18.80 0.65 5.41
C PHE A 186 18.70 2.14 5.11
N LYS A 187 18.79 2.48 3.82
CA LYS A 187 18.65 3.85 3.34
C LYS A 187 17.19 4.13 2.99
N MET A 188 16.74 5.33 3.31
CA MET A 188 15.43 5.87 3.02
C MET A 188 15.56 7.34 2.67
N ALA A 189 15.17 7.72 1.44
CA ALA A 189 15.18 9.12 1.02
C ALA A 189 16.49 9.86 1.38
N MET A 190 17.63 9.23 1.07
CA MET A 190 18.99 9.70 1.37
C MET A 190 19.39 9.75 2.87
N LYS A 191 18.52 9.29 3.77
CA LYS A 191 18.81 9.17 5.21
C LYS A 191 18.99 7.70 5.57
N SER A 192 20.01 7.36 6.36
CA SER A 192 20.18 6.00 6.86
C SER A 192 19.36 5.82 8.15
N CYS A 193 18.51 4.80 8.16
CA CYS A 193 17.66 4.41 9.27
C CYS A 193 18.06 3.01 9.75
N VAL A 194 17.68 2.67 10.98
CA VAL A 194 17.90 1.35 11.57
C VAL A 194 16.60 0.82 12.12
N VAL A 195 16.36 -0.49 11.95
CA VAL A 195 15.35 -1.19 12.74
C VAL A 195 15.95 -1.41 14.12
N CYS A 196 15.59 -0.57 15.09
CA CYS A 196 16.23 -0.63 16.39
C CYS A 196 15.88 -1.94 17.11
N LYS A 197 16.90 -2.68 17.56
CA LYS A 197 16.73 -3.89 18.38
C LYS A 197 16.09 -3.63 19.76
N GLY A 198 16.27 -2.44 20.32
CA GLY A 198 15.78 -2.10 21.66
C GLY A 198 14.31 -1.69 21.70
N CYS A 199 13.87 -0.84 20.75
CA CYS A 199 12.49 -0.34 20.71
C CYS A 199 11.63 -0.92 19.58
N ASN A 200 12.18 -1.82 18.75
CA ASN A 200 11.50 -2.46 17.63
C ASN A 200 10.82 -1.48 16.66
N SER A 201 11.38 -0.27 16.53
CA SER A 201 10.90 0.76 15.61
C SER A 201 11.98 1.19 14.63
N ILE A 202 11.56 1.70 13.48
CA ILE A 202 12.48 2.28 12.50
C ILE A 202 12.76 3.70 12.92
N GLN A 203 14.03 3.99 13.21
CA GLN A 203 14.46 5.29 13.69
C GLN A 203 15.67 5.77 12.92
N ARG A 204 15.85 7.09 12.94
CA ARG A 204 17.15 7.69 12.66
C ARG A 204 17.99 7.54 13.92
N GLY A 205 19.25 7.19 13.75
CA GLY A 205 20.20 7.08 14.85
C GLY A 205 21.57 7.55 14.38
N ASP A 206 22.43 7.88 15.34
CA ASP A 206 23.81 8.24 15.03
C ASP A 206 24.54 7.11 14.31
N PRO A 207 25.53 7.42 13.45
CA PRO A 207 26.34 6.42 12.78
C PRO A 207 26.88 5.33 13.74
N PHE A 208 27.34 5.73 14.92
CA PHE A 208 27.87 4.82 15.94
C PHE A 208 26.82 3.83 16.46
N HIS A 209 25.63 4.32 16.84
CA HIS A 209 24.54 3.49 17.35
C HIS A 209 23.96 2.59 16.25
N ARG A 210 23.81 3.11 15.02
CA ARG A 210 23.31 2.32 13.89
C ARG A 210 24.22 1.13 13.57
N ALA A 211 25.54 1.28 13.69
CA ALA A 211 26.48 0.17 13.49
C ALA A 211 26.24 -0.98 14.48
N LYS A 212 25.72 -0.66 15.68
CA LYS A 212 25.32 -1.66 16.69
C LYS A 212 23.87 -2.14 16.54
N GLY A 213 23.14 -1.66 15.52
CA GLY A 213 21.74 -2.03 15.29
C GLY A 213 20.73 -1.33 16.22
N VAL A 214 21.10 -0.19 16.82
CA VAL A 214 20.26 0.58 17.74
C VAL A 214 20.10 2.03 17.32
N CYS A 215 19.03 2.68 17.78
CA CYS A 215 18.74 4.07 17.44
C CYS A 215 19.32 5.10 18.41
N SER A 216 19.53 4.73 19.67
CA SER A 216 19.94 5.63 20.75
C SER A 216 20.78 4.87 21.79
N PRO A 217 21.53 5.58 22.64
CA PRO A 217 22.23 4.95 23.77
C PRO A 217 21.27 4.23 24.72
N GLU A 218 20.08 4.78 25.01
CA GLU A 218 19.15 4.08 25.91
C GLU A 218 18.67 2.74 25.33
N CYS A 219 18.58 2.64 23.99
CA CYS A 219 18.27 1.38 23.35
C CYS A 219 19.45 0.40 23.33
N LEU A 220 20.69 0.91 23.37
CA LEU A 220 21.87 0.07 23.52
C LEU A 220 21.91 -0.55 24.91
N ASP A 221 21.71 0.27 25.95
CA ASP A 221 21.71 -0.19 27.35
C ASP A 221 20.63 -1.23 27.60
N LYS A 222 19.43 -1.04 27.02
CA LYS A 222 18.33 -2.03 27.10
C LYS A 222 18.72 -3.39 26.53
N ILE A 223 19.47 -3.43 25.43
CA ILE A 223 19.90 -4.68 24.82
C ILE A 223 21.01 -5.31 25.65
N GLN A 224 21.98 -4.52 26.12
CA GLN A 224 23.04 -5.03 26.97
C GLN A 224 22.46 -5.65 28.26
N LEU A 225 21.48 -5.00 28.88
CA LEU A 225 20.78 -5.55 30.04
C LEU A 225 20.03 -6.85 29.69
N ALA A 226 19.34 -6.89 28.55
CA ALA A 226 18.65 -8.09 28.09
C ALA A 226 19.62 -9.25 27.82
N ASP A 227 20.76 -8.98 27.20
CA ASP A 227 21.80 -9.96 26.91
C ASP A 227 22.47 -10.47 28.20
N MET A 228 22.68 -9.61 29.21
CA MET A 228 23.17 -10.03 30.53
C MET A 228 22.17 -10.94 31.26
N VAL A 229 20.87 -10.62 31.21
CA VAL A 229 19.82 -11.45 31.81
C VAL A 229 19.64 -12.78 31.05
N ALA A 230 19.79 -12.78 29.73
CA ALA A 230 19.71 -13.99 28.90
C ALA A 230 20.97 -14.87 29.04
N GLY A 231 22.15 -14.25 29.14
CA GLY A 231 23.43 -14.93 29.37
C GLY A 231 23.51 -15.63 30.73
N ALA A 232 22.78 -15.15 31.73
CA ALA A 232 22.64 -15.82 33.03
C ALA A 232 21.77 -17.09 32.98
N ARG A 233 21.02 -17.33 31.90
CA ARG A 233 20.07 -18.46 31.80
C ARG A 233 20.48 -19.57 30.83
N ASN A 234 21.42 -19.33 29.91
CA ASN A 234 21.74 -20.29 28.85
C ASN A 234 23.25 -20.52 28.68
N SER A 235 23.83 -21.34 29.56
CA SER A 235 25.05 -22.10 29.27
C SER A 235 24.66 -23.45 28.64
N THR A 236 24.13 -23.41 27.42
CA THR A 236 24.10 -24.58 26.52
C THR A 236 24.53 -24.15 25.11
N PRO A 237 25.44 -24.89 24.45
CA PRO A 237 26.00 -24.47 23.18
C PRO A 237 25.02 -24.77 22.06
N ILE A 238 24.36 -23.73 21.54
CA ILE A 238 23.56 -23.84 20.32
C ILE A 238 24.48 -23.58 19.12
N LYS A 239 24.69 -24.63 18.32
CA LYS A 239 25.36 -24.58 17.02
C LYS A 239 24.70 -23.53 16.11
N PRO A 240 25.46 -22.77 15.32
CA PRO A 240 24.91 -21.80 14.38
C PRO A 240 24.17 -22.52 13.25
N THR A 241 22.84 -22.46 13.27
CA THR A 241 22.00 -22.90 12.14
C THR A 241 21.97 -21.78 11.11
N ASN A 242 22.67 -22.00 10.00
CA ASN A 242 22.66 -21.16 8.81
C ASN A 242 21.28 -21.29 8.13
N ILE A 243 20.35 -20.40 8.46
CA ILE A 243 19.06 -20.31 7.76
C ILE A 243 19.26 -19.39 6.55
N GLN A 244 19.67 -20.00 5.44
CA GLN A 244 19.46 -19.42 4.11
C GLN A 244 17.96 -19.29 3.88
N GLY A 245 17.49 -18.07 3.61
CA GLY A 245 16.13 -17.82 3.19
C GLY A 245 15.79 -18.56 1.88
N PRO A 246 14.51 -18.79 1.59
CA PRO A 246 14.10 -19.65 0.49
C PRO A 246 14.52 -19.07 -0.86
N ASN A 247 15.48 -19.73 -1.50
CA ASN A 247 15.73 -19.67 -2.93
C ASN A 247 14.47 -20.10 -3.67
N ARG A 248 13.90 -19.18 -4.45
CA ARG A 248 12.91 -19.49 -5.47
C ARG A 248 13.66 -19.81 -6.77
N HIS A 249 13.78 -21.09 -7.10
CA HIS A 249 14.02 -21.58 -8.46
C HIS A 249 12.73 -21.32 -9.28
N ASP A 250 12.84 -20.49 -10.31
CA ASP A 250 13.10 -20.85 -11.72
C ASP A 250 11.88 -21.43 -12.42
N ALA A 251 11.08 -20.53 -13.00
CA ALA A 251 10.50 -20.78 -14.30
C ALA A 251 11.50 -20.23 -15.34
N CYS A 252 11.92 -21.09 -16.25
CA CYS A 252 12.88 -20.83 -17.31
C CYS A 252 12.35 -19.77 -18.30
N GLY A 253 12.45 -18.51 -17.92
CA GLY A 253 12.44 -17.35 -18.79
C GLY A 253 13.52 -16.44 -18.26
N LEU A 254 14.58 -16.21 -19.05
CA LEU A 254 15.71 -15.37 -18.67
C LEU A 254 15.21 -14.12 -17.93
N ALA A 255 15.44 -14.07 -16.61
CA ALA A 255 14.97 -12.96 -15.80
C ALA A 255 15.54 -11.67 -16.40
N MET A 256 14.66 -10.77 -16.84
CA MET A 256 15.05 -9.52 -17.48
C MET A 256 15.85 -8.67 -16.49
N THR A 257 17.17 -8.83 -16.49
CA THR A 257 18.03 -7.99 -15.67
C THR A 257 18.15 -6.60 -16.28
N ARG A 258 18.60 -5.61 -15.51
CA ARG A 258 18.84 -4.25 -16.02
C ARG A 258 19.78 -4.21 -17.23
N ALA A 259 20.63 -5.22 -17.39
CA ALA A 259 21.57 -5.31 -18.52
C ALA A 259 20.91 -5.80 -19.82
N ASN A 260 19.74 -6.43 -19.74
CA ASN A 260 19.14 -7.20 -20.84
C ASN A 260 17.86 -6.56 -21.38
N ARG A 261 17.48 -5.37 -20.88
CA ARG A 261 16.23 -4.69 -21.21
C ARG A 261 16.46 -3.45 -22.06
N CYS A 262 15.52 -3.17 -22.96
CA CYS A 262 15.53 -1.97 -23.79
C CYS A 262 15.50 -0.70 -22.91
N LEU A 263 16.53 0.12 -23.01
CA LEU A 263 16.64 1.37 -22.25
C LEU A 263 15.61 2.42 -22.69
N ARG A 264 15.24 2.46 -23.98
CA ARG A 264 14.27 3.41 -24.53
C ARG A 264 12.85 3.10 -24.07
N CYS A 265 12.38 1.85 -24.24
CA CYS A 265 11.09 1.43 -23.68
C CYS A 265 11.05 1.63 -22.16
N TRP A 266 12.09 1.20 -21.45
CA TRP A 266 12.16 1.41 -20.00
C TRP A 266 12.11 2.89 -19.61
N GLY A 267 12.73 3.79 -20.38
CA GLY A 267 12.73 5.23 -20.16
C GLY A 267 11.40 5.92 -20.45
N ILE A 268 10.61 5.40 -21.41
CA ILE A 268 9.34 6.00 -21.85
C ILE A 268 8.20 5.60 -20.92
N ASP A 269 8.01 4.31 -20.67
CA ASP A 269 6.83 3.79 -19.96
C ASP A 269 7.16 2.69 -18.93
N HIS A 270 8.44 2.45 -18.66
CA HIS A 270 8.92 1.35 -17.81
C HIS A 270 8.50 -0.04 -18.32
N THR A 271 8.19 -0.18 -19.61
CA THR A 271 7.91 -1.49 -20.21
C THR A 271 9.18 -2.33 -20.27
N GLU A 272 9.11 -3.54 -19.72
CA GLU A 272 10.18 -4.53 -19.75
C GLU A 272 10.18 -5.24 -21.11
N ARG A 273 10.85 -4.64 -22.10
CA ARG A 273 11.16 -5.31 -23.38
C ARG A 273 12.61 -5.81 -23.39
N PRO A 274 12.91 -6.97 -24.00
CA PRO A 274 14.28 -7.40 -24.20
C PRO A 274 15.05 -6.41 -25.06
N ALA A 275 16.33 -6.22 -24.76
CA ALA A 275 17.26 -5.53 -25.64
C ALA A 275 17.76 -6.49 -26.73
N ASP A 276 16.85 -6.88 -27.61
CA ASP A 276 17.07 -7.80 -28.73
C ASP A 276 17.50 -7.10 -30.03
N GLY A 277 17.86 -5.81 -29.92
CA GLY A 277 18.44 -5.04 -31.01
C GLY A 277 19.79 -5.59 -31.47
N THR A 278 20.03 -5.48 -32.76
CA THR A 278 21.24 -5.99 -33.43
C THR A 278 22.47 -5.13 -33.19
N SER A 279 22.29 -3.85 -32.83
CA SER A 279 23.40 -2.91 -32.68
C SER A 279 24.12 -3.00 -31.33
N GLY A 280 23.66 -3.86 -30.42
CA GLY A 280 24.24 -3.99 -29.07
C GLY A 280 24.01 -2.78 -28.16
N THR A 281 23.20 -1.81 -28.57
CA THR A 281 23.00 -0.53 -27.85
C THR A 281 21.99 -0.60 -26.70
N ARG A 282 21.69 -1.81 -26.21
CA ARG A 282 20.67 -2.07 -25.18
C ARG A 282 19.29 -1.50 -25.55
N LEU A 283 18.94 -1.59 -26.83
CA LEU A 283 17.63 -1.24 -27.37
C LEU A 283 16.92 -2.51 -27.85
N CYS A 284 15.59 -2.49 -27.89
CA CYS A 284 14.85 -3.51 -28.63
C CYS A 284 14.84 -3.16 -30.12
N ARG A 285 14.55 -4.14 -30.97
CA ARG A 285 14.54 -3.98 -32.42
C ARG A 285 13.75 -2.76 -32.91
N ASN A 286 12.51 -2.60 -32.45
CA ASN A 286 11.68 -1.44 -32.82
C ASN A 286 12.33 -0.10 -32.43
N CYS A 287 12.96 -0.03 -31.26
CA CYS A 287 13.60 1.21 -30.79
C CYS A 287 14.90 1.54 -31.53
N GLU A 288 15.56 0.54 -32.12
CA GLU A 288 16.69 0.74 -33.04
C GLU A 288 16.19 1.29 -34.38
N GLU A 289 15.18 0.66 -34.97
CA GLU A 289 14.57 1.09 -36.24
C GLU A 289 14.08 2.55 -36.15
N ASP A 290 13.43 2.93 -35.05
CA ASP A 290 13.00 4.30 -34.79
C ASP A 290 14.18 5.29 -34.69
N ARG A 291 15.37 4.85 -34.26
CA ARG A 291 16.56 5.71 -34.15
C ARG A 291 17.17 5.96 -35.52
N ASP A 292 17.18 4.95 -36.38
CA ASP A 292 17.78 5.05 -37.71
C ASP A 292 16.91 5.91 -38.65
N VAL A 293 15.59 5.97 -38.40
CA VAL A 293 14.68 6.91 -39.07
C VAL A 293 14.87 8.36 -38.57
N GLU A 294 15.20 8.57 -37.30
CA GLU A 294 15.50 9.91 -36.75
C GLU A 294 16.89 10.44 -37.17
N ALA A 295 17.75 9.59 -37.75
CA ALA A 295 19.10 9.94 -38.19
C ALA A 295 19.19 10.29 -39.69
N LEU A 296 18.08 10.19 -40.42
CA LEU A 296 17.91 10.60 -41.83
C LEU A 296 17.15 11.93 -41.91
#